data_AF-A0A2Y9BPK0-F1
#
_entry.id   AF-A0A2Y9BPK0-F1
#
_cell.length_a   1.000
_cell.length_b   1.000
_cell.length_c   1.000
_cell.angle_alpha   90.00
_cell.angle_beta   90.00
_cell.angle_gamma   90.00
#
_symmetry.space_group_name_H-M   'P 1'
#
loop_
_entity.id
_entity.type
_entity.pdbx_description
1 polymer ?
#
loop_
_entity_poly.entity_id
_entity_poly.type
_entity_poly.pdbx_seq_one_letter_code
_entity_poly.pdbx_strand_id
1 'polypeptide(L)' 'MDAQKPTATLTEVWRTLDELVAAVRAADGDRYRELLNQAERQEITEEQIRDAHAWAMRTPSALQLHPADFDWRGRTVK' A
#
# COMPACT_ATOMS: atom_id res chain seq x y z
N MET A 1 -25.26 22.98 -6.87
CA MET A 1 -23.85 23.20 -6.54
C MET A 1 -23.35 21.91 -5.95
N ASP A 2 -22.99 20.98 -6.82
CA ASP A 2 -22.50 19.67 -6.44
C ASP A 2 -21.11 19.86 -5.83
N ALA A 3 -20.98 19.52 -4.55
CA ALA A 3 -19.70 19.57 -3.86
C ALA A 3 -18.76 18.58 -4.54
N GLN A 4 -17.89 19.09 -5.40
CA GLN A 4 -16.78 18.35 -5.99
C GLN A 4 -15.92 17.85 -4.83
N LYS A 5 -16.05 16.57 -4.46
CA LYS A 5 -15.13 15.94 -3.53
C LYS A 5 -13.71 16.13 -4.09
N PRO A 6 -12.74 16.63 -3.32
CA PRO A 6 -11.39 16.79 -3.83
C PRO A 6 -10.84 15.41 -4.18
N THR A 7 -10.70 15.14 -5.47
CA THR A 7 -10.01 13.94 -5.97
C THR A 7 -8.55 14.06 -5.55
N ALA A 8 -8.00 13.00 -4.96
CA ALA A 8 -6.59 12.97 -4.59
C ALA A 8 -5.73 13.30 -5.81
N THR A 9 -4.71 14.14 -5.63
CA THR A 9 -3.82 14.47 -6.72
C THR A 9 -3.00 13.24 -7.12
N LEU A 10 -2.57 13.16 -8.38
CA LEU A 10 -1.73 12.07 -8.85
C LEU A 10 -0.50 11.88 -7.95
N THR A 11 0.14 12.95 -7.51
CA THR A 11 1.30 12.91 -6.60
C THR A 11 0.98 12.25 -5.26
N GLU A 12 -0.21 12.48 -4.71
CA GLU A 12 -0.63 11.85 -3.45
C GLU A 12 -0.91 10.36 -3.63
N VAL A 13 -1.52 9.97 -4.75
CA VAL A 13 -1.72 8.55 -5.09
C VAL A 13 -0.39 7.82 -5.20
N TRP A 14 0.57 8.40 -5.94
CA TRP A 14 1.92 7.82 -6.07
C TRP A 14 2.64 7.71 -4.73
N ARG A 15 2.53 8.73 -3.86
CA ARG A 15 3.11 8.67 -2.52
C ARG A 15 2.51 7.53 -1.70
N THR A 16 1.19 7.39 -1.67
CA THR A 16 0.54 6.31 -0.91
C THR A 16 0.96 4.93 -1.41
N LEU A 17 1.08 4.73 -2.73
CA LEU A 17 1.58 3.48 -3.30
C LEU A 17 3.03 3.19 -2.92
N ASP A 18 3.91 4.19 -2.94
CA ASP A 18 5.30 4.04 -2.50
C ASP A 18 5.41 3.70 -1.00
N GLU A 19 4.60 4.36 -0.17
CA GLU A 19 4.54 4.05 1.27
C GLU A 19 3.99 2.66 1.54
N LEU A 20 3.01 2.17 0.75
CA LEU A 20 2.52 0.79 0.86
C LEU A 20 3.65 -0.21 0.58
N VAL A 21 4.48 0.03 -0.44
CA VAL A 21 5.65 -0.80 -0.72
C VAL A 21 6.64 -0.75 0.45
N ALA A 22 6.92 0.45 0.97
CA ALA A 22 7.84 0.61 2.09
C ALA A 22 7.36 -0.16 3.33
N ALA A 23 6.07 -0.13 3.65
CA ALA A 23 5.47 -0.86 4.76
C ALA A 23 5.56 -2.38 4.57
N VAL A 24 5.30 -2.90 3.35
CA VAL A 24 5.49 -4.32 3.03
C VAL A 24 6.95 -4.74 3.24
N ARG A 25 7.90 -3.94 2.75
CA ARG A 25 9.33 -4.22 2.91
C ARG A 25 9.79 -4.17 4.36
N ALA A 26 9.20 -3.32 5.18
CA ALA A 26 9.46 -3.22 6.62
C ALA A 26 8.74 -4.31 7.45
N ALA A 27 7.90 -5.15 6.83
CA ALA A 27 6.98 -6.06 7.51
C ALA A 27 6.08 -5.35 8.54
N ASP A 28 5.74 -4.08 8.29
CA ASP A 28 4.91 -3.25 9.18
C ASP A 28 3.43 -3.35 8.76
N GLY A 29 2.74 -4.35 9.30
CA GLY A 29 1.35 -4.63 8.98
C GLY A 29 0.37 -3.58 9.50
N ASP A 30 0.67 -2.91 10.62
CA ASP A 30 -0.17 -1.84 11.15
C ASP A 30 -0.10 -0.62 10.24
N ARG A 31 1.11 -0.18 9.87
CA ARG A 31 1.28 0.93 8.93
C ARG A 31 0.69 0.62 7.56
N TYR A 32 0.82 -0.63 7.09
CA TYR A 32 0.19 -1.07 5.84
C TYR A 32 -1.34 -0.91 5.88
N ARG A 33 -2.00 -1.29 6.99
CA ARG A 33 -3.45 -1.14 7.15
C ARG A 33 -3.90 0.32 7.21
N GLU A 34 -3.13 1.20 7.87
CA GLU A 34 -3.42 2.63 7.86
C GLU A 34 -3.38 3.20 6.43
N LEU A 35 -2.35 2.82 5.67
CA LEU A 35 -2.20 3.22 4.27
C LEU A 35 -3.27 2.63 3.35
N LEU A 36 -3.78 1.42 3.63
CA LEU A 36 -4.92 0.86 2.89
C LEU A 36 -6.19 1.70 3.09
N ASN A 37 -6.47 2.16 4.33
CA ASN A 37 -7.60 3.04 4.59
C ASN A 37 -7.43 4.40 3.87
N GLN A 38 -6.20 4.90 3.78
CA GLN A 38 -5.91 6.11 3.01
C GLN A 38 -6.09 5.88 1.50
N ALA A 39 -5.63 4.74 0.98
CA ALA A 39 -5.76 4.36 -0.41
C ALA A 39 -7.24 4.25 -0.83
N GLU A 40 -8.10 3.69 0.03
CA GLU A 40 -9.55 3.64 -0.19
C GLU A 40 -10.16 5.04 -0.29
N ARG A 41 -9.78 5.97 0.59
CA ARG A 41 -10.24 7.37 0.55
C ARG A 41 -9.75 8.12 -0.68
N GLN A 42 -8.62 7.70 -1.25
CA GLN A 42 -8.04 8.25 -2.47
C GLN A 42 -8.54 7.55 -3.74
N GLU A 43 -9.49 6.62 -3.62
CA GLU A 43 -10.05 5.85 -4.74
C GLU A 43 -8.98 5.04 -5.51
N ILE A 44 -7.89 4.66 -4.83
CA ILE A 44 -6.88 3.76 -5.37
C ILE A 44 -7.48 2.36 -5.47
N THR A 45 -7.33 1.73 -6.63
CA THR A 45 -7.99 0.45 -6.89
C THR A 45 -7.28 -0.72 -6.20
N GLU A 46 -8.04 -1.79 -5.91
CA GLU A 46 -7.48 -3.04 -5.39
C GLU A 46 -6.37 -3.60 -6.29
N GLU A 47 -6.47 -3.41 -7.60
CA GLU A 47 -5.46 -3.87 -8.55
C GLU A 47 -4.14 -3.12 -8.38
N GLN A 48 -4.17 -1.80 -8.18
CA GLN A 48 -2.99 -0.98 -7.91
C GLN A 48 -2.33 -1.35 -6.58
N ILE A 49 -3.14 -1.61 -5.54
CA ILE A 49 -2.65 -2.06 -4.23
C ILE A 49 -1.97 -3.43 -4.35
N ARG A 50 -2.59 -4.37 -5.07
CA ARG A 50 -2.04 -5.70 -5.30
C ARG A 50 -0.74 -5.66 -6.11
N ASP A 51 -0.67 -4.80 -7.13
CA ASP A 51 0.53 -4.61 -7.93
C ASP A 51 1.68 -4.02 -7.09
N ALA A 52 1.40 -2.99 -6.28
CA ALA A 52 2.37 -2.41 -5.35
C ALA A 52 2.90 -3.46 -4.36
N HIS A 53 2.01 -4.27 -3.76
CA HIS A 53 2.40 -5.36 -2.87
C HIS A 53 3.26 -6.42 -3.59
N ALA A 54 2.86 -6.84 -4.79
CA ALA A 54 3.62 -7.81 -5.59
C ALA A 54 4.99 -7.25 -5.99
N TRP A 55 5.08 -5.97 -6.34
CA TRP A 55 6.32 -5.29 -6.65
C TRP A 55 7.25 -5.22 -5.44
N ALA A 56 6.72 -4.92 -4.25
CA ALA A 56 7.46 -4.92 -2.99
C ALA A 56 8.08 -6.29 -2.68
N MET A 57 7.33 -7.38 -2.94
CA MET A 57 7.79 -8.76 -2.74
C MET A 57 8.78 -9.25 -3.82
N ARG A 58 8.67 -8.75 -5.06
CA ARG A 58 9.51 -9.16 -6.19
C ARG A 58 10.88 -8.50 -6.19
N THR A 59 11.00 -7.34 -5.56
CA THR A 59 12.24 -6.57 -5.51
C THR A 59 13.07 -6.99 -4.30
N PRO A 60 14.22 -7.66 -4.49
CA PRO A 60 15.12 -7.97 -3.40
C PRO A 60 15.73 -6.66 -2.89
N SER A 61 15.05 -6.01 -1.96
CA SER A 61 15.65 -4.90 -1.22
C SER A 61 16.70 -5.48 -0.28
N ALA A 62 17.88 -4.89 -0.28
CA ALA A 62 19.16 -5.43 0.20
C ALA A 62 19.27 -5.72 1.71
N LEU A 63 18.17 -5.86 2.43
CA LEU A 63 18.15 -6.20 3.84
C LEU A 63 17.21 -7.39 4.01
N GLN A 64 17.70 -8.40 4.73
CA GLN A 64 17.13 -9.72 4.99
C GLN A 64 15.81 -9.66 5.78
N LEU A 65 14.86 -8.86 5.32
CA LEU A 65 13.57 -8.71 5.96
C LEU A 65 12.70 -9.87 5.48
N HIS A 66 12.19 -10.62 6.46
CA HIS A 66 11.27 -11.72 6.27
C HIS A 66 10.15 -11.30 5.30
N PRO A 67 9.65 -12.23 4.45
CA PRO A 67 8.44 -11.96 3.68
C PRO A 67 7.38 -11.45 4.65
N ALA A 68 6.70 -10.36 4.30
CA ALA A 68 5.67 -9.78 5.15
C ALA A 68 4.71 -10.90 5.62
N ASP A 69 4.51 -11.03 6.94
CA ASP A 69 3.58 -12.00 7.52
C ASP A 69 2.11 -11.64 7.22
N PHE A 70 1.82 -10.83 6.20
CA PHE A 70 0.48 -10.39 5.83
C PHE A 70 0.25 -10.39 4.31
N ASP A 71 -0.99 -10.59 3.88
CA ASP A 71 -1.39 -10.50 2.47
C ASP A 71 -1.57 -9.04 2.02
N TRP A 72 -1.79 -8.83 0.73
CA TRP A 72 -2.06 -7.50 0.14
C TRP A 72 -3.31 -6.79 0.69
N ARG A 73 -4.13 -7.49 1.48
CA ARG A 73 -5.24 -6.90 2.26
C ARG A 73 -4.84 -6.54 3.70
N GLY A 74 -3.58 -6.70 4.06
CA GLY A 74 -3.05 -6.48 5.41
C GLY A 74 -3.48 -7.55 6.41
N ARG A 75 -3.97 -8.73 6.01
CA ARG A 75 -4.35 -9.80 6.94
C ARG A 75 -3.17 -10.72 7.16
N THR A 76 -2.92 -11.06 8.42
CA THR A 76 -1.78 -11.90 8.77
C THR A 76 -1.91 -13.29 8.14
N VAL A 77 -0.90 -13.74 7.39
CA VAL A 77 -0.78 -15.10 6.86
C VAL A 77 0.08 -15.89 7.84
N LYS A 78 -0.57 -16.77 8.60
CA LYS A 78 0.07 -17.62 9.62
C LYS A 78 0.57 -18.93 9.03
#